data_AF-A0A3M2M613-F1
#
_entry.id   AF-A0A3M2M613-F1
#
_cell.length_a   1.000
_cell.length_b   1.000
_cell.length_c   1.000
_cell.angle_alpha   90.00
_cell.angle_beta   90.00
_cell.angle_gamma   90.00
#
_symmetry.space_group_name_H-M   'P 1'
#
loop_
_entity.id
_entity.type
_entity.pdbx_description
1 polymer ?
#
loop_
_entity_poly.entity_id
_entity_poly.type
_entity_poly.pdbx_seq_one_letter_code
_entity_poly.pdbx_strand_id
1 'polypeptide(L)'
;MTPHSPKKGILMPHDEQFASEHAEPADGAATPTGGARRRGPSRRGVIGAAAGAVLGGGALAIAANASGSEATGRGNGEPLQVERPRAAGPLDLDNTPDAVGICYSVWHNLAVGPGRPIHDNTEILHAANSTGQPPQWGPLHAFHYWGRPERGYYRGDDAGVLRHHFRQLAEARIDFIAIDATNINGQPDADSEDSYYQPTRVLLEAMRAHRDSGEATPFVVPWVSTRADAADPAASGLATHDRFYASGEWQDLFVQYQGKPLLLTTDTLPDVLAERFTLRKMWGLQQQLAEREWSFLQEYPQNVGMDGGVPEQVAVCAALQKSYMTDPSAIARRGGRTMREQWRHAFSVRPRVTMLTWWNEWIAQRFEDEQGNARFVDAYDASLSRDIEPMDPSQPGSHGDLYYRWTRQYVAAYEDHQPFPEGLVQG
;
A
#
# COMPACT_ATOMS: atom_id res chain seq x y z
N MET A 1 -34.89 -6.19 28.25
CA MET A 1 -33.48 -5.93 27.90
C MET A 1 -33.24 -6.57 26.55
N THR A 2 -33.27 -5.76 25.50
CA THR A 2 -33.15 -6.17 24.10
C THR A 2 -31.72 -5.88 23.66
N PRO A 3 -30.99 -6.81 23.02
CA PRO A 3 -29.62 -6.55 22.59
C PRO A 3 -29.62 -5.64 21.35
N HIS A 4 -28.86 -4.55 21.42
CA HIS A 4 -28.59 -3.67 20.29
C HIS A 4 -27.70 -4.35 19.25
N SER A 5 -28.12 -4.32 17.99
CA SER A 5 -27.33 -4.69 16.82
C SER A 5 -26.09 -3.78 16.66
N PRO A 6 -24.94 -4.30 16.20
CA PRO A 6 -23.76 -3.49 15.91
C PRO A 6 -24.01 -2.60 14.68
N LYS A 7 -23.70 -1.32 14.82
CA LYS A 7 -23.72 -0.33 13.74
C LYS A 7 -22.66 -0.67 12.69
N LYS A 8 -23.02 -0.46 11.42
CA LYS A 8 -22.15 -0.50 10.23
C LYS A 8 -20.84 0.25 10.50
N GLY A 9 -19.75 -0.30 9.97
CA GLY A 9 -18.43 0.34 9.95
C GLY A 9 -18.54 1.80 9.50
N ILE A 10 -17.77 2.65 10.19
CA ILE A 10 -17.79 4.10 10.04
C ILE A 10 -17.49 4.44 8.58
N LEU A 11 -18.55 4.88 7.90
CA LEU A 11 -18.53 5.58 6.63
C LEU A 11 -17.73 6.87 6.84
N MET A 12 -16.79 7.18 5.94
CA MET A 12 -16.28 8.55 5.83
C MET A 12 -17.45 9.51 5.63
N PRO A 13 -17.62 10.56 6.46
CA PRO A 13 -18.49 11.66 6.10
C PRO A 13 -17.72 12.62 5.20
N HIS A 14 -18.00 12.57 3.90
CA HIS A 14 -17.82 13.73 3.03
C HIS A 14 -19.20 14.33 2.81
N ASP A 15 -19.44 15.47 3.45
CA ASP A 15 -20.27 16.56 2.93
C ASP A 15 -20.22 17.72 3.93
N GLU A 16 -19.43 18.74 3.61
CA GLU A 16 -19.93 20.11 3.70
C GLU A 16 -19.23 20.93 2.61
N GLN A 17 -20.04 21.30 1.62
CA GLN A 17 -19.71 22.11 0.47
C GLN A 17 -19.24 23.50 0.92
N PHE A 18 -18.07 23.94 0.45
CA PHE A 18 -17.73 25.36 0.44
C PHE A 18 -18.53 26.04 -0.70
N ALA A 19 -19.75 26.47 -0.37
CA ALA A 19 -20.45 27.47 -1.15
C ALA A 19 -19.77 28.83 -0.92
N SER A 20 -19.31 29.43 -2.01
CA SER A 20 -18.89 30.83 -2.08
C SER A 20 -20.11 31.74 -1.89
N GLU A 21 -20.13 32.54 -0.84
CA GLU A 21 -21.09 33.66 -0.74
C GLU A 21 -20.42 35.00 -1.01
N HIS A 22 -20.99 35.66 -1.99
CA HIS A 22 -20.77 37.04 -2.39
C HIS A 22 -21.18 38.02 -1.28
N ALA A 23 -20.44 39.12 -1.21
CA ALA A 23 -20.74 40.31 -0.44
C ALA A 23 -21.96 41.09 -0.95
N GLU A 24 -22.69 41.74 -0.04
CA GLU A 24 -23.11 43.16 -0.02
C GLU A 24 -24.28 43.39 0.98
N PRO A 25 -24.66 44.63 1.35
CA PRO A 25 -23.85 45.72 1.90
C PRO A 25 -24.49 46.29 3.20
N ALA A 26 -23.79 47.19 3.90
CA ALA A 26 -24.40 48.02 4.94
C ALA A 26 -24.11 49.50 4.66
N ASP A 27 -25.19 50.24 4.37
CA ASP A 27 -25.26 51.68 4.19
C ASP A 27 -25.20 52.42 5.53
N GLY A 28 -24.61 53.62 5.55
CA GLY A 28 -24.58 54.45 6.76
C GLY A 28 -23.70 55.72 6.76
N ALA A 29 -23.85 56.56 5.73
CA ALA A 29 -23.66 58.02 5.66
C ALA A 29 -22.69 58.80 6.61
N ALA A 30 -21.73 59.54 6.00
CA ALA A 30 -21.71 61.03 5.92
C ALA A 30 -20.27 61.65 5.86
N THR A 31 -19.77 61.88 4.62
CA THR A 31 -19.19 63.13 4.00
C THR A 31 -18.30 64.15 4.78
N PRO A 32 -17.57 65.08 4.11
CA PRO A 32 -16.41 64.89 3.21
C PRO A 32 -15.32 65.98 3.37
N THR A 33 -14.06 65.74 2.96
CA THR A 33 -13.07 66.75 2.47
C THR A 33 -11.77 65.97 2.23
N GLY A 34 -10.97 66.08 1.18
CA GLY A 34 -10.80 66.98 0.06
C GLY A 34 -9.33 66.84 -0.38
N GLY A 35 -9.02 66.98 -1.68
CA GLY A 35 -7.68 67.42 -2.12
C GLY A 35 -6.67 66.38 -2.64
N ALA A 36 -6.56 66.36 -3.98
CA ALA A 36 -5.32 66.57 -4.75
C ALA A 36 -4.13 65.58 -4.73
N ARG A 37 -3.92 64.98 -5.92
CA ARG A 37 -2.67 64.76 -6.70
C ARG A 37 -1.32 65.20 -6.09
N ARG A 38 -0.29 64.33 -6.21
CA ARG A 38 1.01 64.51 -6.96
C ARG A 38 2.00 63.39 -6.57
N ARG A 39 2.52 62.63 -7.55
CA ARG A 39 3.89 62.68 -8.14
C ARG A 39 5.06 62.64 -7.13
N GLY A 40 5.93 61.63 -7.27
CA GLY A 40 7.26 61.51 -6.62
C GLY A 40 8.25 62.63 -7.02
N PRO A 41 9.54 62.59 -6.60
CA PRO A 41 10.48 61.56 -7.08
C PRO A 41 11.68 61.17 -6.15
N SER A 42 12.33 60.06 -6.54
CA SER A 42 13.77 59.68 -6.51
C SER A 42 14.80 60.29 -5.53
N ARG A 43 15.69 59.42 -5.01
CA ARG A 43 17.18 59.46 -5.12
C ARG A 43 17.74 58.12 -4.59
N ARG A 44 18.40 57.29 -5.41
CA ARG A 44 19.84 57.23 -5.76
C ARG A 44 20.78 56.87 -4.59
N GLY A 45 21.41 55.70 -4.72
CA GLY A 45 22.63 55.25 -4.06
C GLY A 45 23.14 53.95 -4.72
N VAL A 46 24.02 54.08 -5.70
CA VAL A 46 24.75 53.03 -6.44
C VAL A 46 26.14 52.91 -5.80
N ILE A 47 26.76 51.74 -5.68
CA ILE A 47 27.96 51.20 -6.38
C ILE A 47 28.54 50.19 -5.35
N GLY A 48 29.03 48.97 -5.62
CA GLY A 48 29.35 48.24 -6.84
C GLY A 48 30.54 47.29 -6.56
N ALA A 49 30.41 46.02 -7.00
CA ALA A 49 31.41 45.15 -7.70
C ALA A 49 32.82 44.91 -7.07
N ALA A 50 33.55 43.81 -7.27
CA ALA A 50 33.73 42.82 -8.36
C ALA A 50 34.50 41.59 -7.76
N ALA A 51 34.30 40.32 -8.17
CA ALA A 51 34.74 39.54 -9.35
C ALA A 51 36.22 39.02 -9.36
N GLY A 52 36.39 37.75 -9.78
CA GLY A 52 37.63 37.07 -10.27
C GLY A 52 38.00 35.79 -9.49
N ALA A 53 37.84 34.53 -9.96
CA ALA A 53 38.48 33.78 -11.07
C ALA A 53 39.98 33.43 -10.80
N VAL A 54 40.61 32.26 -11.06
CA VAL A 54 40.32 31.01 -11.82
C VAL A 54 41.55 30.03 -11.71
N LEU A 55 41.40 28.73 -12.09
CA LEU A 55 42.37 27.58 -12.29
C LEU A 55 43.00 26.90 -11.05
N GLY A 56 43.23 25.57 -10.97
CA GLY A 56 43.07 24.42 -11.87
C GLY A 56 43.91 23.20 -11.40
N GLY A 57 43.50 21.98 -11.75
CA GLY A 57 44.38 20.81 -11.97
C GLY A 57 44.63 19.78 -10.82
N GLY A 58 44.50 18.49 -11.14
CA GLY A 58 45.30 17.41 -10.52
C GLY A 58 44.53 16.19 -10.00
N ALA A 59 44.56 15.08 -10.76
CA ALA A 59 44.13 13.75 -10.33
C ALA A 59 45.17 13.08 -9.41
N LEU A 60 44.72 12.24 -8.46
CA LEU A 60 45.53 11.14 -7.93
C LEU A 60 44.64 10.00 -7.40
N ALA A 61 44.75 8.85 -8.06
CA ALA A 61 44.26 7.57 -7.58
C ALA A 61 45.23 7.03 -6.51
N ILE A 62 44.69 6.45 -5.44
CA ILE A 62 45.46 5.57 -4.54
C ILE A 62 44.68 4.27 -4.40
N ALA A 63 45.21 3.25 -5.06
CA ALA A 63 44.93 1.85 -4.78
C ALA A 63 45.71 1.44 -3.53
N ALA A 64 45.06 0.72 -2.62
CA ALA A 64 45.75 -0.04 -1.57
C ALA A 64 45.19 -1.47 -1.57
N ASN A 65 45.95 -2.37 -2.18
CA ASN A 65 45.90 -3.80 -1.94
C ASN A 65 46.50 -4.08 -0.56
N ALA A 66 45.79 -4.83 0.29
CA ALA A 66 46.41 -5.62 1.34
C ALA A 66 45.64 -6.94 1.48
N SER A 67 46.26 -7.97 0.94
CA SER A 67 45.96 -9.39 1.13
C SER A 67 46.29 -9.83 2.57
N GLY A 68 45.42 -10.65 3.16
CA GLY A 68 45.67 -11.38 4.41
C GLY A 68 44.55 -12.37 4.68
N SER A 69 44.78 -13.62 4.31
CA SER A 69 43.87 -14.78 4.40
C SER A 69 43.92 -15.43 5.78
N GLU A 70 42.77 -15.93 6.28
CA GLU A 70 42.53 -17.30 6.82
C GLU A 70 41.09 -17.35 7.39
N ALA A 71 40.10 -17.93 6.69
CA ALA A 71 39.64 -19.33 6.78
C ALA A 71 39.03 -19.66 8.17
N THR A 72 37.75 -19.99 8.37
CA THR A 72 36.93 -21.03 7.73
C THR A 72 35.47 -20.91 8.21
N GLY A 73 34.51 -21.31 7.37
CA GLY A 73 33.08 -21.39 7.76
C GLY A 73 32.12 -21.24 6.58
N ARG A 74 32.35 -21.97 5.48
CA ARG A 74 31.40 -22.02 4.36
C ARG A 74 30.21 -22.90 4.75
N GLY A 75 29.10 -22.29 5.13
CA GLY A 75 27.77 -22.87 4.92
C GLY A 75 27.37 -22.56 3.48
N ASN A 76 27.15 -23.61 2.69
CA ASN A 76 26.75 -23.51 1.29
C ASN A 76 25.34 -22.91 1.18
N GLY A 77 25.25 -21.59 1.04
CA GLY A 77 24.08 -20.95 0.45
C GLY A 77 24.26 -20.94 -1.05
N GLU A 78 23.85 -22.01 -1.73
CA GLU A 78 23.57 -21.87 -3.15
C GLU A 78 22.44 -20.85 -3.30
N PRO A 79 22.54 -19.87 -4.21
CA PRO A 79 21.39 -19.06 -4.55
C PRO A 79 20.32 -20.00 -5.12
N LEU A 80 19.14 -20.02 -4.49
CA LEU A 80 17.94 -20.61 -5.08
C LEU A 80 17.76 -19.98 -6.47
N GLN A 81 18.21 -20.67 -7.50
CA GLN A 81 17.89 -20.32 -8.88
C GLN A 81 16.42 -20.66 -9.07
N VAL A 82 15.56 -19.68 -8.80
CA VAL A 82 14.14 -19.73 -9.16
C VAL A 82 14.05 -19.42 -10.65
N GLU A 83 14.45 -20.37 -11.49
CA GLU A 83 14.10 -20.32 -12.91
C GLU A 83 12.64 -20.75 -13.05
N ARG A 84 11.69 -19.85 -12.71
CA ARG A 84 10.40 -19.92 -13.39
C ARG A 84 10.64 -19.47 -14.83
N PRO A 85 10.35 -20.31 -15.84
CA PRO A 85 10.39 -19.88 -17.22
C PRO A 85 9.49 -18.66 -17.36
N ARG A 86 10.03 -17.59 -17.95
CA ARG A 86 9.33 -16.36 -18.28
C ARG A 86 8.04 -16.70 -19.03
N ALA A 87 6.89 -16.57 -18.38
CA ALA A 87 5.61 -16.69 -19.08
C ALA A 87 5.55 -15.54 -20.11
N ALA A 88 5.55 -15.90 -21.40
CA ALA A 88 5.27 -14.95 -22.45
C ALA A 88 3.76 -14.68 -22.43
N GLY A 89 3.35 -13.57 -21.80
CA GLY A 89 1.94 -13.19 -21.69
C GLY A 89 1.46 -12.99 -20.25
N PRO A 90 0.17 -12.70 -20.07
CA PRO A 90 -0.45 -12.49 -18.76
C PRO A 90 -0.44 -13.76 -17.90
N LEU A 91 -0.54 -13.59 -16.58
CA LEU A 91 -0.76 -14.70 -15.66
C LEU A 91 -2.18 -15.22 -15.86
N ASP A 92 -2.34 -16.50 -16.17
CA ASP A 92 -3.64 -17.14 -16.29
C ASP A 92 -3.94 -17.96 -15.02
N LEU A 93 -4.90 -17.49 -14.22
CA LEU A 93 -5.36 -18.19 -13.01
C LEU A 93 -6.12 -19.49 -13.30
N ASP A 94 -6.55 -19.75 -14.53
CA ASP A 94 -7.07 -21.06 -14.92
C ASP A 94 -6.00 -22.14 -15.01
N ASN A 95 -4.76 -21.72 -15.28
CA ASN A 95 -3.61 -22.60 -15.44
C ASN A 95 -2.57 -22.45 -14.32
N THR A 96 -2.85 -21.62 -13.32
CA THR A 96 -2.00 -21.41 -12.14
C THR A 96 -2.77 -21.79 -10.87
N PRO A 97 -2.93 -23.09 -10.57
CA PRO A 97 -3.48 -23.49 -9.29
C PRO A 97 -2.53 -23.06 -8.15
N ASP A 98 -3.08 -22.82 -6.96
CA ASP A 98 -2.32 -22.42 -5.77
C ASP A 98 -1.59 -21.06 -5.89
N ALA A 99 -2.08 -20.15 -6.74
CA ALA A 99 -1.49 -18.82 -6.93
C ALA A 99 -1.46 -18.01 -5.63
N VAL A 100 -0.39 -17.27 -5.41
CA VAL A 100 -0.22 -16.39 -4.24
C VAL A 100 -0.26 -14.93 -4.66
N GLY A 101 -1.34 -14.25 -4.27
CA GLY A 101 -1.51 -12.81 -4.43
C GLY A 101 -1.16 -12.05 -3.15
N ILE A 102 -0.87 -10.76 -3.26
CA ILE A 102 -0.71 -9.87 -2.09
C ILE A 102 -1.32 -8.49 -2.35
N CYS A 103 -2.04 -7.94 -1.37
CA CYS A 103 -2.51 -6.56 -1.43
C CYS A 103 -1.34 -5.57 -1.43
N TYR A 104 -1.45 -4.50 -2.21
CA TYR A 104 -0.39 -3.53 -2.44
C TYR A 104 -0.93 -2.09 -2.50
N SER A 105 -0.24 -1.18 -1.84
CA SER A 105 -0.58 0.25 -1.76
C SER A 105 0.31 1.07 -2.66
N VAL A 106 -0.28 2.00 -3.41
CA VAL A 106 0.44 2.98 -4.26
C VAL A 106 0.18 4.43 -3.81
N TRP A 107 -0.54 4.61 -2.71
CA TRP A 107 -1.11 5.88 -2.28
C TRP A 107 -0.28 6.60 -1.20
N HIS A 108 0.99 6.24 -1.00
CA HIS A 108 1.89 6.90 -0.02
C HIS A 108 2.13 8.38 -0.28
N ASN A 109 1.76 8.87 -1.47
CA ASN A 109 1.77 10.30 -1.82
C ASN A 109 0.90 11.15 -0.89
N LEU A 110 -0.12 10.53 -0.26
CA LEU A 110 -0.95 11.16 0.77
C LEU A 110 -0.14 11.55 2.03
N ALA A 111 0.93 10.82 2.34
CA ALA A 111 1.83 11.10 3.46
C ALA A 111 3.14 11.76 3.03
N VAL A 112 3.62 11.52 1.80
CA VAL A 112 4.93 11.97 1.32
C VAL A 112 4.79 12.92 0.14
N GLY A 113 5.19 14.18 0.36
CA GLY A 113 5.20 15.20 -0.68
C GLY A 113 5.73 16.56 -0.20
N PRO A 114 5.90 17.53 -1.11
CA PRO A 114 6.38 18.86 -0.76
C PRO A 114 5.55 19.51 0.36
N GLY A 115 6.23 19.95 1.41
CA GLY A 115 5.57 20.63 2.55
C GLY A 115 4.80 19.70 3.50
N ARG A 116 4.79 18.38 3.29
CA ARG A 116 4.15 17.42 4.20
C ARG A 116 5.17 16.92 5.23
N PRO A 117 4.96 17.16 6.53
CA PRO A 117 5.79 16.57 7.57
C PRO A 117 5.55 15.07 7.64
N ILE A 118 6.61 14.30 7.87
CA ILE A 118 6.51 12.86 8.14
C ILE A 118 6.10 12.67 9.60
N HIS A 119 5.03 11.91 9.79
CA HIS A 119 4.62 11.40 11.09
C HIS A 119 4.91 9.90 11.15
N ASP A 120 5.69 9.46 12.15
CA ASP A 120 6.02 8.06 12.38
C ASP A 120 5.62 7.67 13.81
N ASN A 121 4.67 6.75 13.93
CA ASN A 121 4.13 6.32 15.20
C ASN A 121 5.18 5.62 16.08
N THR A 122 6.09 4.84 15.50
CA THR A 122 7.17 4.16 16.25
C THR A 122 8.09 5.19 16.91
N GLU A 123 8.50 6.23 16.18
CA GLU A 123 9.33 7.32 16.73
C GLU A 123 8.56 8.17 17.76
N ILE A 124 7.31 8.50 17.48
CA ILE A 124 6.44 9.28 18.38
C ILE A 124 6.26 8.54 19.72
N LEU A 125 5.98 7.25 19.68
CA LEU A 125 5.83 6.40 20.86
C LEU A 125 7.15 6.23 21.60
N HIS A 126 8.26 6.03 20.89
CA HIS A 126 9.58 5.92 21.50
C HIS A 126 9.96 7.20 22.26
N ALA A 127 9.70 8.38 21.68
CA ALA A 127 9.96 9.66 22.32
C ALA A 127 9.06 9.89 23.56
N ALA A 128 7.76 9.56 23.46
CA ALA A 128 6.83 9.63 24.58
C ALA A 128 7.28 8.76 25.76
N ASN A 129 7.63 7.50 25.47
CA ASN A 129 8.11 6.55 26.48
C ASN A 129 9.42 7.00 27.13
N SER A 130 10.36 7.54 26.34
CA SER A 130 11.66 7.98 26.83
C SER A 130 11.59 9.24 27.70
N THR A 131 10.58 10.09 27.48
CA THR A 131 10.42 11.38 28.18
C THR A 131 9.34 11.37 29.26
N GLY A 132 8.49 10.34 29.29
CA GLY A 132 7.29 10.29 30.14
C GLY A 132 6.23 11.33 29.78
N GLN A 133 6.32 11.95 28.60
CA GLN A 133 5.36 12.94 28.11
C GLN A 133 4.32 12.28 27.20
N PRO A 134 3.10 12.87 27.06
CA PRO A 134 2.12 12.40 26.09
C PRO A 134 2.67 12.39 24.66
N PRO A 135 2.31 11.38 23.84
CA PRO A 135 2.79 11.30 22.46
C PRO A 135 2.35 12.52 21.63
N GLN A 136 3.31 13.09 20.89
CA GLN A 136 3.09 14.24 20.02
C GLN A 136 2.68 13.75 18.63
N TRP A 137 1.42 13.35 18.48
CA TRP A 137 0.92 12.75 17.25
C TRP A 137 1.01 13.70 16.04
N GLY A 138 0.63 14.96 16.22
CA GLY A 138 0.45 15.90 15.11
C GLY A 138 -1.02 16.05 14.72
N PRO A 139 -1.31 16.63 13.54
CA PRO A 139 -2.66 17.02 13.17
C PRO A 139 -3.63 15.83 13.09
N LEU A 140 -4.89 16.06 13.49
CA LEU A 140 -5.98 15.13 13.20
C LEU A 140 -6.11 14.95 11.67
N HIS A 141 -6.45 13.74 11.24
CA HIS A 141 -6.58 13.34 9.83
C HIS A 141 -5.28 13.34 9.00
N ALA A 142 -4.12 13.63 9.59
CA ALA A 142 -2.85 13.42 8.92
C ALA A 142 -2.54 11.92 8.80
N PHE A 143 -1.94 11.51 7.68
CA PHE A 143 -1.42 10.17 7.49
C PHE A 143 -0.13 9.99 8.29
N HIS A 144 -0.04 8.89 9.04
CA HIS A 144 1.13 8.51 9.81
C HIS A 144 1.65 7.18 9.32
N TYR A 145 2.96 7.07 9.20
CA TYR A 145 3.65 5.80 9.10
C TYR A 145 3.55 5.04 10.42
N TRP A 146 3.23 3.74 10.39
CA TRP A 146 3.30 2.90 11.60
C TRP A 146 4.75 2.67 12.04
N GLY A 147 5.68 2.72 11.09
CA GLY A 147 7.13 2.65 11.26
C GLY A 147 7.82 3.01 9.94
N ARG A 148 9.15 2.93 9.91
CA ARG A 148 9.96 3.32 8.75
C ARG A 148 10.27 2.13 7.85
N PRO A 149 9.95 2.19 6.55
CA PRO A 149 10.37 1.18 5.59
C PRO A 149 11.91 1.10 5.48
N GLU A 150 12.45 -0.05 5.08
CA GLU A 150 13.90 -0.22 4.83
C GLU A 150 14.42 0.81 3.81
N ARG A 151 13.58 1.21 2.85
CA ARG A 151 13.91 2.23 1.83
C ARG A 151 13.60 3.67 2.25
N GLY A 152 13.29 3.90 3.52
CA GLY A 152 12.86 5.19 4.03
C GLY A 152 11.44 5.55 3.60
N TYR A 153 10.98 6.75 3.96
CA TYR A 153 9.64 7.21 3.58
C TYR A 153 9.62 7.57 2.09
N TYR A 154 8.76 6.88 1.34
CA TYR A 154 8.71 6.98 -0.10
C TYR A 154 7.31 7.34 -0.59
N ARG A 155 7.27 7.89 -1.81
CA ARG A 155 6.05 8.05 -2.60
C ARG A 155 5.74 6.76 -3.35
N GLY A 156 4.47 6.53 -3.67
CA GLY A 156 4.06 5.37 -4.46
C GLY A 156 4.53 5.41 -5.93
N ASP A 157 4.99 6.58 -6.39
CA ASP A 157 5.59 6.79 -7.70
C ASP A 157 7.14 6.82 -7.69
N ASP A 158 7.80 6.36 -6.62
CA ASP A 158 9.26 6.19 -6.60
C ASP A 158 9.67 4.92 -7.37
N ALA A 159 10.11 5.09 -8.62
CA ALA A 159 10.54 3.98 -9.47
C ALA A 159 11.74 3.18 -8.91
N GLY A 160 12.57 3.77 -8.05
CA GLY A 160 13.68 3.07 -7.38
C GLY A 160 13.18 2.08 -6.34
N VAL A 161 12.20 2.51 -5.54
CA VAL A 161 11.51 1.66 -4.55
C VAL A 161 10.69 0.58 -5.24
N LEU A 162 9.93 0.93 -6.29
CA LEU A 162 9.14 -0.04 -7.06
C LEU A 162 9.99 -1.18 -7.62
N ARG A 163 11.14 -0.87 -8.25
CA ARG A 163 12.08 -1.90 -8.74
C ARG A 163 12.65 -2.76 -7.62
N HIS A 164 12.82 -2.21 -6.42
CA HIS A 164 13.25 -3.00 -5.27
C HIS A 164 12.14 -3.96 -4.81
N HIS A 165 10.89 -3.49 -4.74
CA HIS A 165 9.73 -4.33 -4.41
C HIS A 165 9.54 -5.46 -5.41
N PHE A 166 9.71 -5.23 -6.72
CA PHE A 166 9.57 -6.28 -7.73
C PHE A 166 10.54 -7.44 -7.48
N ARG A 167 11.80 -7.14 -7.14
CA ARG A 167 12.79 -8.17 -6.79
C ARG A 167 12.37 -8.95 -5.56
N GLN A 168 11.96 -8.26 -4.49
CA GLN A 168 11.54 -8.92 -3.26
C GLN A 168 10.31 -9.81 -3.47
N LEU A 169 9.30 -9.30 -4.18
CA LEU A 169 8.08 -10.04 -4.48
C LEU A 169 8.37 -11.24 -5.39
N ALA A 170 9.24 -11.10 -6.39
CA ALA A 170 9.67 -12.21 -7.25
C ALA A 170 10.49 -13.26 -6.47
N GLU A 171 11.41 -12.84 -5.61
CA GLU A 171 12.18 -13.73 -4.71
C GLU A 171 11.32 -14.46 -3.67
N ALA A 172 10.17 -13.87 -3.32
CA ALA A 172 9.13 -14.48 -2.50
C ALA A 172 8.13 -15.32 -3.29
N ARG A 173 8.30 -15.41 -4.61
CA ARG A 173 7.42 -16.12 -5.56
C ARG A 173 5.96 -15.63 -5.49
N ILE A 174 5.76 -14.35 -5.19
CA ILE A 174 4.43 -13.74 -5.27
C ILE A 174 4.03 -13.64 -6.74
N ASP A 175 2.90 -14.25 -7.10
CA ASP A 175 2.40 -14.28 -8.47
C ASP A 175 1.84 -12.93 -8.89
N PHE A 176 1.07 -12.27 -8.03
CA PHE A 176 0.47 -10.98 -8.38
C PHE A 176 0.27 -10.05 -7.18
N ILE A 177 0.21 -8.76 -7.48
CA ILE A 177 -0.19 -7.72 -6.55
C ILE A 177 -1.62 -7.26 -6.83
N ALA A 178 -2.43 -7.12 -5.79
CA ALA A 178 -3.74 -6.49 -5.84
C ALA A 178 -3.59 -5.02 -5.42
N ILE A 179 -3.59 -4.10 -6.41
CA ILE A 179 -3.41 -2.66 -6.16
C ILE A 179 -4.70 -2.09 -5.60
N ASP A 180 -4.64 -1.53 -4.40
CA ASP A 180 -5.76 -0.90 -3.74
C ASP A 180 -6.08 0.48 -4.31
N ALA A 181 -7.28 0.57 -4.87
CA ALA A 181 -7.92 1.77 -5.38
C ALA A 181 -9.36 1.89 -4.84
N THR A 182 -9.63 1.30 -3.67
CA THR A 182 -10.99 1.17 -3.12
C THR A 182 -11.62 2.50 -2.71
N ASN A 183 -10.79 3.53 -2.51
CA ASN A 183 -11.19 4.89 -2.16
C ASN A 183 -11.21 5.86 -3.36
N ILE A 184 -10.95 5.36 -4.57
CA ILE A 184 -10.99 6.18 -5.80
C ILE A 184 -12.42 6.24 -6.34
N ASN A 185 -12.84 7.43 -6.78
CA ASN A 185 -14.20 7.70 -7.24
C ASN A 185 -14.38 7.58 -8.78
N GLY A 186 -13.30 7.35 -9.52
CA GLY A 186 -13.28 7.29 -10.99
C GLY A 186 -13.31 8.64 -11.71
N GLN A 187 -13.36 9.75 -10.97
CA GLN A 187 -13.36 11.09 -11.51
C GLN A 187 -11.92 11.54 -11.86
N PRO A 188 -11.75 12.41 -12.86
CA PRO A 188 -10.47 13.01 -13.18
C PRO A 188 -10.16 14.14 -12.19
N ASP A 189 -9.93 13.78 -10.93
CA ASP A 189 -9.49 14.72 -9.89
C ASP A 189 -8.00 14.54 -9.55
N ALA A 190 -7.40 15.59 -9.00
CA ALA A 190 -5.96 15.63 -8.73
C ALA A 190 -5.55 14.65 -7.63
N ASP A 191 -6.45 14.35 -6.68
CA ASP A 191 -6.16 13.44 -5.58
C ASP A 191 -6.09 12.00 -6.10
N SER A 192 -7.06 11.57 -6.91
CA SER A 192 -7.08 10.26 -7.57
C SER A 192 -5.92 10.09 -8.55
N GLU A 193 -5.54 11.16 -9.25
CA GLU A 193 -4.36 11.16 -10.11
C GLU A 193 -3.08 10.95 -9.28
N ASP A 194 -2.87 11.74 -8.21
CA ASP A 194 -1.65 11.66 -7.38
C ASP A 194 -1.59 10.39 -6.52
N SER A 195 -2.71 9.85 -6.03
CA SER A 195 -2.70 8.71 -5.12
C SER A 195 -2.87 7.35 -5.80
N TYR A 196 -3.33 7.30 -7.06
CA TYR A 196 -3.59 6.03 -7.74
C TYR A 196 -3.13 6.00 -9.20
N TYR A 197 -3.63 6.88 -10.07
CA TYR A 197 -3.39 6.74 -11.51
C TYR A 197 -1.93 6.99 -11.90
N GLN A 198 -1.30 8.07 -11.42
CA GLN A 198 0.10 8.37 -11.68
C GLN A 198 1.02 7.30 -11.07
N PRO A 199 0.90 6.93 -9.77
CA PRO A 199 1.68 5.83 -9.19
C PRO A 199 1.52 4.49 -9.93
N THR A 200 0.29 4.13 -10.32
CA THR A 200 0.03 2.88 -11.05
C THR A 200 0.68 2.91 -12.44
N ARG A 201 0.64 4.04 -13.14
CA ARG A 201 1.35 4.19 -14.42
C ARG A 201 2.86 4.01 -14.26
N VAL A 202 3.47 4.68 -13.29
CA VAL A 202 4.92 4.54 -13.02
C VAL A 202 5.27 3.10 -12.64
N LEU A 203 4.40 2.42 -11.89
CA LEU A 203 4.54 1.01 -11.57
C LEU A 203 4.54 0.14 -12.84
N LEU A 204 3.59 0.30 -13.75
CA LEU A 204 3.53 -0.46 -15.02
C LEU A 204 4.72 -0.16 -15.94
N GLU A 205 5.12 1.10 -16.07
CA GLU A 205 6.31 1.52 -16.81
C GLU A 205 7.59 0.89 -16.22
N ALA A 206 7.73 0.90 -14.89
CA ALA A 206 8.86 0.30 -14.20
C ALA A 206 8.87 -1.24 -14.33
N MET A 207 7.70 -1.89 -14.28
CA MET A 207 7.59 -3.34 -14.49
C MET A 207 8.02 -3.73 -15.90
N ARG A 208 7.60 -2.97 -16.92
CA ARG A 208 8.02 -3.18 -18.31
C ARG A 208 9.53 -3.08 -18.45
N ALA A 209 10.12 -2.00 -17.95
CA ALA A 209 11.56 -1.81 -17.98
C ALA A 209 12.32 -2.94 -17.26
N HIS A 210 11.79 -3.45 -16.14
CA HIS A 210 12.36 -4.56 -15.39
C HIS A 210 12.26 -5.90 -16.15
N ARG A 211 11.14 -6.16 -16.82
CA ARG A 211 10.98 -7.36 -17.67
C ARG A 211 11.84 -7.27 -18.93
N ASP A 212 12.05 -6.09 -19.49
CA ASP A 212 12.92 -5.87 -20.65
C ASP A 212 14.41 -6.07 -20.31
N SER A 213 14.82 -5.83 -19.07
CA SER A 213 16.16 -6.21 -18.57
C SER A 213 16.31 -7.70 -18.25
N GLY A 214 15.24 -8.50 -18.41
CA GLY A 214 15.23 -9.93 -18.12
C GLY A 214 14.96 -10.29 -16.65
N GLU A 215 14.59 -9.31 -15.82
CA GLU A 215 14.21 -9.53 -14.43
C GLU A 215 12.70 -9.87 -14.32
N ALA A 216 12.32 -10.65 -13.31
CA ALA A 216 10.94 -11.02 -13.07
C ALA A 216 10.19 -9.94 -12.27
N THR A 217 8.88 -9.83 -12.49
CA THR A 217 7.98 -9.02 -11.67
C THR A 217 6.75 -9.86 -11.32
N PRO A 218 6.01 -9.55 -10.24
CA PRO A 218 4.63 -10.04 -10.11
C PRO A 218 3.76 -9.55 -11.28
N PHE A 219 2.52 -10.01 -11.35
CA PHE A 219 1.46 -9.47 -12.21
C PHE A 219 0.55 -8.51 -11.42
N VAL A 220 -0.37 -7.82 -12.09
CA VAL A 220 -1.23 -6.79 -11.48
C VAL A 220 -2.71 -7.15 -11.57
N VAL A 221 -3.43 -6.91 -10.47
CA VAL A 221 -4.89 -6.90 -10.38
C VAL A 221 -5.33 -5.58 -9.72
N PRO A 222 -6.12 -4.73 -10.38
CA PRO A 222 -6.70 -3.57 -9.71
C PRO A 222 -7.85 -3.99 -8.77
N TRP A 223 -7.95 -3.34 -7.62
CA TRP A 223 -9.09 -3.44 -6.70
C TRP A 223 -9.77 -2.09 -6.54
N VAL A 224 -10.93 -1.93 -7.18
CA VAL A 224 -11.57 -0.63 -7.38
C VAL A 224 -12.87 -0.49 -6.59
N SER A 225 -13.20 0.77 -6.27
CA SER A 225 -14.48 1.11 -5.67
C SER A 225 -15.64 0.82 -6.63
N THR A 226 -16.68 0.18 -6.12
CA THR A 226 -17.95 -0.13 -6.82
C THR A 226 -19.14 0.00 -5.87
N ARG A 227 -19.06 0.98 -4.97
CA ARG A 227 -20.05 1.17 -3.89
C ARG A 227 -21.46 1.28 -4.47
N ALA A 228 -22.42 0.56 -3.87
CA ALA A 228 -23.81 0.61 -4.31
C ALA A 228 -24.47 1.99 -4.19
N ASP A 229 -23.94 2.87 -3.34
CA ASP A 229 -24.45 4.23 -3.10
C ASP A 229 -23.75 5.31 -3.95
N ALA A 230 -22.77 4.94 -4.78
CA ALA A 230 -22.17 5.87 -5.72
C ALA A 230 -23.16 6.25 -6.84
N ALA A 231 -23.04 7.47 -7.37
CA ALA A 231 -23.83 7.91 -8.52
C ALA A 231 -23.63 7.01 -9.76
N ASP A 232 -22.41 6.54 -9.95
CA ASP A 232 -22.06 5.51 -10.92
C ASP A 232 -21.09 4.50 -10.28
N PRO A 233 -21.58 3.32 -9.85
CA PRO A 233 -20.75 2.27 -9.27
C PRO A 233 -19.68 1.70 -10.23
N ALA A 234 -19.78 1.95 -11.54
CA ALA A 234 -18.80 1.47 -12.51
C ALA A 234 -17.65 2.48 -12.76
N ALA A 235 -17.79 3.73 -12.32
CA ALA A 235 -16.91 4.83 -12.71
C ALA A 235 -15.42 4.55 -12.47
N SER A 236 -15.05 4.08 -11.27
CA SER A 236 -13.64 3.77 -10.96
C SER A 236 -13.10 2.64 -11.85
N GLY A 237 -13.88 1.59 -12.09
CA GLY A 237 -13.47 0.48 -12.95
C GLY A 237 -13.31 0.88 -14.41
N LEU A 238 -14.21 1.71 -14.93
CA LEU A 238 -14.12 2.23 -16.31
C LEU A 238 -12.93 3.18 -16.47
N ALA A 239 -12.69 4.06 -15.51
CA ALA A 239 -11.53 4.95 -15.54
C ALA A 239 -10.19 4.18 -15.48
N THR A 240 -10.13 3.10 -14.71
CA THR A 240 -8.99 2.17 -14.68
C THR A 240 -8.83 1.43 -16.02
N HIS A 241 -9.93 0.93 -16.60
CA HIS A 241 -9.93 0.30 -17.91
C HIS A 241 -9.37 1.24 -19.00
N ASP A 242 -9.89 2.46 -19.07
CA ASP A 242 -9.56 3.40 -20.14
C ASP A 242 -8.08 3.83 -20.11
N ARG A 243 -7.49 3.94 -18.91
CA ARG A 243 -6.09 4.31 -18.74
C ARG A 243 -5.12 3.16 -18.98
N PHE A 244 -5.45 1.95 -18.55
CA PHE A 244 -4.47 0.87 -18.44
C PHE A 244 -4.76 -0.37 -19.30
N TYR A 245 -6.00 -0.55 -19.76
CA TYR A 245 -6.41 -1.73 -20.53
C TYR A 245 -6.74 -1.39 -21.98
N ALA A 246 -7.38 -0.25 -22.24
CA ALA A 246 -7.94 0.08 -23.56
C ALA A 246 -6.91 0.11 -24.70
N SER A 247 -5.65 0.46 -24.42
CA SER A 247 -4.58 0.48 -25.44
C SER A 247 -4.00 -0.92 -25.74
N GLY A 248 -4.20 -1.90 -24.85
CA GLY A 248 -3.53 -3.20 -24.90
C GLY A 248 -2.03 -3.18 -24.56
N GLU A 249 -1.45 -2.01 -24.27
CA GLU A 249 -0.01 -1.81 -24.05
C GLU A 249 0.54 -2.63 -22.87
N TRP A 250 -0.28 -2.80 -21.83
CA TRP A 250 0.11 -3.42 -20.56
C TRP A 250 -0.49 -4.82 -20.37
N GLN A 251 -1.12 -5.40 -21.40
CA GLN A 251 -1.96 -6.60 -21.28
C GLN A 251 -1.26 -7.82 -20.68
N ASP A 252 0.05 -7.97 -20.89
CA ASP A 252 0.88 -9.06 -20.37
C ASP A 252 1.38 -8.82 -18.93
N LEU A 253 1.11 -7.65 -18.35
CA LEU A 253 1.39 -7.35 -16.94
C LEU A 253 0.22 -7.70 -16.02
N PHE A 254 -0.98 -7.93 -16.57
CA PHE A 254 -2.18 -8.20 -15.80
C PHE A 254 -2.44 -9.70 -15.60
N VAL A 255 -3.29 -9.99 -14.62
CA VAL A 255 -3.84 -11.33 -14.41
C VAL A 255 -5.09 -11.51 -15.26
N GLN A 256 -5.19 -12.65 -15.93
CA GLN A 256 -6.39 -13.17 -16.56
C GLN A 256 -7.01 -14.28 -15.72
N TYR A 257 -8.33 -14.33 -15.76
CA TYR A 257 -9.11 -15.38 -15.13
C TYR A 257 -10.43 -15.58 -15.89
N GLN A 258 -10.83 -16.83 -16.15
CA GLN A 258 -12.07 -17.16 -16.86
C GLN A 258 -12.18 -16.47 -18.23
N GLY A 259 -11.05 -16.34 -18.92
CA GLY A 259 -10.95 -15.76 -20.28
C GLY A 259 -10.98 -14.24 -20.36
N LYS A 260 -10.98 -13.51 -19.24
CA LYS A 260 -10.93 -12.03 -19.19
C LYS A 260 -9.90 -11.55 -18.16
N PRO A 261 -9.41 -10.30 -18.23
CA PRO A 261 -8.63 -9.73 -17.15
C PRO A 261 -9.43 -9.73 -15.83
N LEU A 262 -8.76 -10.00 -14.71
CA LEU A 262 -9.37 -9.97 -13.38
C LEU A 262 -9.46 -8.53 -12.86
N LEU A 263 -10.62 -8.16 -12.33
CA LEU A 263 -10.83 -6.91 -11.58
C LEU A 263 -11.51 -7.23 -10.25
N LEU A 264 -10.93 -6.74 -9.15
CA LEU A 264 -11.54 -6.87 -7.83
C LEU A 264 -12.45 -5.66 -7.59
N THR A 265 -13.61 -5.88 -6.99
CA THR A 265 -14.59 -4.84 -6.70
C THR A 265 -14.89 -4.78 -5.21
N THR A 266 -15.21 -3.59 -4.67
CA THR A 266 -15.57 -3.47 -3.24
C THR A 266 -16.95 -4.01 -2.89
N ASP A 267 -17.96 -3.81 -3.75
CA ASP A 267 -19.35 -4.03 -3.33
C ASP A 267 -20.24 -4.61 -4.42
N THR A 268 -20.46 -3.87 -5.51
CA THR A 268 -21.31 -4.32 -6.62
C THR A 268 -20.50 -4.96 -7.74
N LEU A 269 -21.21 -5.62 -8.67
CA LEU A 269 -20.64 -6.23 -9.87
C LEU A 269 -21.33 -5.63 -11.12
N PRO A 270 -20.98 -4.39 -11.53
CA PRO A 270 -21.66 -3.72 -12.64
C PRO A 270 -21.51 -4.49 -13.96
N ASP A 271 -22.61 -4.68 -14.70
CA ASP A 271 -22.62 -5.44 -15.96
C ASP A 271 -21.62 -4.90 -16.98
N VAL A 272 -21.51 -3.57 -17.10
CA VAL A 272 -20.56 -2.90 -18.01
C VAL A 272 -19.09 -3.25 -17.70
N LEU A 273 -18.76 -3.56 -16.44
CA LEU A 273 -17.45 -4.05 -16.05
C LEU A 273 -17.36 -5.57 -16.28
N ALA A 274 -18.41 -6.33 -16.00
CA ALA A 274 -18.46 -7.78 -16.22
C ALA A 274 -18.36 -8.16 -17.71
N GLU A 275 -18.75 -7.27 -18.62
CA GLU A 275 -18.50 -7.42 -20.06
C GLU A 275 -17.01 -7.43 -20.39
N ARG A 276 -16.18 -6.70 -19.63
CA ARG A 276 -14.75 -6.45 -19.89
C ARG A 276 -13.82 -7.29 -19.04
N PHE A 277 -14.26 -7.61 -17.82
CA PHE A 277 -13.46 -8.24 -16.79
C PHE A 277 -14.16 -9.48 -16.23
N THR A 278 -13.37 -10.38 -15.67
CA THR A 278 -13.86 -11.31 -14.66
C THR A 278 -13.87 -10.57 -13.34
N LEU A 279 -15.04 -10.46 -12.72
CA LEU A 279 -15.19 -9.74 -11.46
C LEU A 279 -15.19 -10.70 -10.27
N ARG A 280 -14.53 -10.27 -9.19
CA ARG A 280 -14.70 -10.84 -7.85
C ARG A 280 -14.92 -9.70 -6.87
N LYS A 281 -16.01 -9.76 -6.11
CA LYS A 281 -16.21 -8.87 -4.95
C LYS A 281 -15.18 -9.26 -3.90
N MET A 282 -14.48 -8.30 -3.32
CA MET A 282 -13.54 -8.52 -2.24
C MET A 282 -13.74 -7.48 -1.15
N TRP A 283 -13.88 -7.96 0.09
CA TRP A 283 -13.92 -7.11 1.28
C TRP A 283 -13.22 -7.76 2.48
N GLY A 284 -13.33 -7.18 3.66
CA GLY A 284 -12.73 -7.69 4.89
C GLY A 284 -13.79 -8.06 5.91
N LEU A 285 -13.52 -9.10 6.69
CA LEU A 285 -14.25 -9.51 7.89
C LEU A 285 -15.72 -9.86 7.62
N GLN A 286 -16.05 -10.26 6.38
CA GLN A 286 -17.37 -10.82 6.10
C GLN A 286 -17.59 -12.04 6.99
N GLN A 287 -18.76 -12.12 7.64
CA GLN A 287 -19.11 -13.27 8.50
C GLN A 287 -19.26 -14.55 7.69
N GLN A 288 -19.76 -14.44 6.47
CA GLN A 288 -19.88 -15.49 5.47
C GLN A 288 -19.58 -14.87 4.11
N LEU A 289 -18.92 -15.63 3.23
CA LEU A 289 -18.65 -15.21 1.85
C LEU A 289 -19.76 -15.74 0.94
N ALA A 290 -20.24 -14.91 0.02
CA ALA A 290 -21.07 -15.37 -1.08
C ALA A 290 -20.25 -16.19 -2.08
N GLU A 291 -20.95 -16.89 -2.98
CA GLU A 291 -20.32 -17.55 -4.13
C GLU A 291 -19.50 -16.54 -4.94
N ARG A 292 -18.25 -16.87 -5.26
CA ARG A 292 -17.27 -16.02 -5.96
C ARG A 292 -16.95 -14.70 -5.24
N GLU A 293 -17.15 -14.67 -3.93
CA GLU A 293 -16.70 -13.55 -3.09
C GLU A 293 -15.37 -13.89 -2.43
N TRP A 294 -14.45 -12.93 -2.48
CA TRP A 294 -13.14 -13.02 -1.88
C TRP A 294 -13.06 -12.18 -0.62
N SER A 295 -12.02 -12.44 0.15
CA SER A 295 -11.68 -11.63 1.31
C SER A 295 -10.21 -11.24 1.29
N PHE A 296 -9.90 -9.98 1.66
CA PHE A 296 -8.52 -9.58 1.93
C PHE A 296 -8.13 -9.78 3.40
N LEU A 297 -9.11 -9.73 4.33
CA LEU A 297 -8.87 -9.82 5.78
C LEU A 297 -9.91 -10.72 6.45
N GLN A 298 -9.49 -11.77 7.17
CA GLN A 298 -10.36 -12.68 7.93
C GLN A 298 -9.71 -13.08 9.26
N GLU A 299 -10.53 -13.27 10.30
CA GLU A 299 -10.11 -13.94 11.54
C GLU A 299 -9.84 -15.43 11.27
N TYR A 300 -8.95 -16.04 12.05
CA TYR A 300 -8.69 -17.48 12.00
C TYR A 300 -9.82 -18.28 12.69
N PRO A 301 -10.27 -19.42 12.13
CA PRO A 301 -9.99 -19.88 10.77
C PRO A 301 -10.73 -19.02 9.74
N GLN A 302 -10.06 -18.69 8.64
CA GLN A 302 -10.59 -17.79 7.63
C GLN A 302 -11.78 -18.40 6.91
N ASN A 303 -12.76 -17.57 6.53
CA ASN A 303 -13.74 -17.98 5.55
C ASN A 303 -13.06 -18.33 4.21
N VAL A 304 -13.58 -19.35 3.52
CA VAL A 304 -13.10 -19.81 2.22
C VAL A 304 -14.04 -19.30 1.14
N GLY A 305 -13.52 -18.52 0.19
CA GLY A 305 -14.25 -18.13 -1.01
C GLY A 305 -14.41 -19.34 -1.94
N MET A 306 -15.60 -19.54 -2.50
CA MET A 306 -15.96 -20.73 -3.28
C MET A 306 -16.40 -20.37 -4.70
N ASP A 307 -16.07 -21.20 -5.69
CA ASP A 307 -16.66 -21.16 -7.05
C ASP A 307 -17.03 -22.58 -7.50
N GLY A 308 -18.30 -22.84 -7.74
CA GLY A 308 -18.84 -24.14 -8.09
C GLY A 308 -18.62 -25.21 -7.01
N GLY A 309 -18.50 -24.83 -5.74
CA GLY A 309 -18.15 -25.73 -4.65
C GLY A 309 -16.67 -26.09 -4.57
N VAL A 310 -15.80 -25.43 -5.35
CA VAL A 310 -14.35 -25.55 -5.27
C VAL A 310 -13.79 -24.39 -4.44
N PRO A 311 -12.87 -24.63 -3.49
CA PRO A 311 -12.13 -23.57 -2.80
C PRO A 311 -11.39 -22.66 -3.79
N GLU A 312 -11.84 -21.43 -3.90
CA GLU A 312 -11.31 -20.44 -4.83
C GLU A 312 -10.29 -19.53 -4.13
N GLN A 313 -10.60 -19.01 -2.93
CA GLN A 313 -9.74 -18.01 -2.29
C GLN A 313 -9.71 -18.12 -0.75
N VAL A 314 -8.52 -17.91 -0.17
CA VAL A 314 -8.33 -17.73 1.29
C VAL A 314 -7.42 -16.52 1.56
N ALA A 315 -7.80 -15.69 2.53
CA ALA A 315 -7.01 -14.55 2.99
C ALA A 315 -5.93 -14.96 3.99
N VAL A 316 -4.77 -14.32 4.01
CA VAL A 316 -3.70 -14.50 5.02
C VAL A 316 -3.24 -13.15 5.51
N CYS A 317 -3.19 -12.92 6.82
CA CYS A 317 -2.81 -11.64 7.40
C CYS A 317 -1.79 -11.80 8.53
N ALA A 318 -0.94 -10.78 8.72
CA ALA A 318 -0.03 -10.74 9.86
C ALA A 318 -0.68 -10.17 11.12
N ALA A 319 -1.64 -9.26 10.99
CA ALA A 319 -2.47 -8.71 12.06
C ALA A 319 -3.83 -8.30 11.49
N LEU A 320 -4.81 -8.03 12.34
CA LEU A 320 -6.13 -7.56 11.92
C LEU A 320 -6.89 -6.84 13.03
N GLN A 321 -7.93 -6.12 12.64
CA GLN A 321 -8.76 -5.29 13.50
C GLN A 321 -10.19 -5.24 12.96
N LYS A 322 -11.18 -5.00 13.84
CA LYS A 322 -12.59 -4.82 13.43
C LYS A 322 -12.93 -3.37 13.08
N SER A 323 -12.34 -2.43 13.81
CA SER A 323 -12.60 -0.99 13.72
C SER A 323 -11.29 -0.24 13.62
N TYR A 324 -10.55 -0.13 14.73
CA TYR A 324 -9.23 0.48 14.75
C TYR A 324 -8.18 -0.54 15.16
N MET A 325 -7.00 -0.44 14.55
CA MET A 325 -5.84 -1.23 14.91
C MET A 325 -5.34 -0.91 16.34
N THR A 326 -5.65 0.29 16.82
CA THR A 326 -5.45 0.72 18.22
C THR A 326 -6.51 0.20 19.20
N ASP A 327 -7.56 -0.49 18.74
CA ASP A 327 -8.57 -1.01 19.65
C ASP A 327 -8.06 -2.24 20.40
N PRO A 328 -8.45 -2.43 21.68
CA PRO A 328 -8.06 -3.61 22.45
C PRO A 328 -8.49 -4.95 21.83
N SER A 329 -9.48 -4.94 20.93
CA SER A 329 -9.92 -6.12 20.19
C SER A 329 -9.09 -6.43 18.96
N ALA A 330 -8.11 -5.58 18.60
CA ALA A 330 -7.22 -5.85 17.50
C ALA A 330 -6.36 -7.09 17.80
N ILE A 331 -6.15 -7.89 16.76
CA ILE A 331 -5.38 -9.12 16.78
C ILE A 331 -3.99 -8.77 16.25
N ALA A 332 -3.07 -8.49 17.17
CA ALA A 332 -1.67 -8.16 16.88
C ALA A 332 -0.92 -9.30 16.19
N ARG A 333 0.29 -9.03 15.70
CA ARG A 333 1.15 -10.03 15.03
C ARG A 333 1.56 -11.21 15.91
N ARG A 334 1.58 -11.01 17.24
CA ARG A 334 1.98 -12.02 18.25
C ARG A 334 3.31 -12.71 17.90
N GLY A 335 4.30 -11.94 17.45
CA GLY A 335 5.61 -12.47 17.04
C GLY A 335 5.54 -13.43 15.85
N GLY A 336 4.55 -13.29 14.96
CA GLY A 336 4.34 -14.16 13.80
C GLY A 336 3.26 -15.21 13.98
N ARG A 337 2.75 -15.44 15.21
CA ARG A 337 1.78 -16.52 15.46
C ARG A 337 0.46 -16.34 14.70
N THR A 338 -0.01 -15.09 14.55
CA THR A 338 -1.20 -14.77 13.76
C THR A 338 -1.03 -15.21 12.31
N MET A 339 0.06 -14.79 11.68
CA MET A 339 0.41 -15.16 10.30
C MET A 339 0.57 -16.68 10.14
N ARG A 340 1.20 -17.35 11.11
CA ARG A 340 1.36 -18.81 11.12
C ARG A 340 0.02 -19.54 11.12
N GLU A 341 -0.93 -19.12 11.96
CA GLU A 341 -2.27 -19.71 12.04
C GLU A 341 -3.02 -19.55 10.72
N GLN A 342 -2.96 -18.35 10.13
CA GLN A 342 -3.57 -18.06 8.83
C GLN A 342 -3.00 -18.94 7.71
N TRP A 343 -1.67 -19.05 7.61
CA TRP A 343 -1.02 -19.93 6.63
C TRP A 343 -1.37 -21.41 6.86
N ARG A 344 -1.39 -21.88 8.12
CA ARG A 344 -1.75 -23.27 8.42
C ARG A 344 -3.12 -23.64 7.85
N HIS A 345 -4.10 -22.74 7.98
CA HIS A 345 -5.41 -22.96 7.37
C HIS A 345 -5.34 -22.97 5.83
N ALA A 346 -4.64 -22.02 5.21
CA ALA A 346 -4.46 -22.00 3.74
C ALA A 346 -3.81 -23.29 3.20
N PHE A 347 -2.82 -23.86 3.90
CA PHE A 347 -2.22 -25.17 3.59
C PHE A 347 -3.23 -26.33 3.69
N SER A 348 -4.18 -26.26 4.62
CA SER A 348 -5.21 -27.29 4.76
C SER A 348 -6.31 -27.20 3.69
N VAL A 349 -6.59 -25.99 3.19
CA VAL A 349 -7.65 -25.74 2.21
C VAL A 349 -7.15 -25.92 0.78
N ARG A 350 -5.92 -25.49 0.46
CA ARG A 350 -5.37 -25.45 -0.91
C ARG A 350 -6.32 -24.75 -1.90
N PRO A 351 -6.70 -23.48 -1.66
CA PRO A 351 -7.49 -22.72 -2.61
C PRO A 351 -6.70 -22.43 -3.89
N ARG A 352 -7.42 -22.11 -4.97
CA ARG A 352 -6.78 -21.58 -6.19
C ARG A 352 -5.94 -20.33 -5.92
N VAL A 353 -6.40 -19.46 -5.03
CA VAL A 353 -5.73 -18.20 -4.67
C VAL A 353 -5.54 -18.10 -3.15
N THR A 354 -4.31 -17.90 -2.70
CA THR A 354 -4.03 -17.39 -1.36
C THR A 354 -3.71 -15.91 -1.45
N MET A 355 -4.52 -15.05 -0.82
CA MET A 355 -4.32 -13.58 -0.85
C MET A 355 -3.72 -13.10 0.47
N LEU A 356 -2.51 -12.55 0.42
CA LEU A 356 -1.87 -11.96 1.58
C LEU A 356 -2.31 -10.50 1.76
N THR A 357 -2.44 -10.08 3.01
CA THR A 357 -2.59 -8.69 3.41
C THR A 357 -1.55 -8.37 4.50
N TRP A 358 -0.63 -7.43 4.30
CA TRP A 358 -0.41 -6.55 3.14
C TRP A 358 1.09 -6.43 2.83
N TRP A 359 1.48 -6.11 1.59
CA TRP A 359 2.90 -5.88 1.27
C TRP A 359 3.46 -4.62 1.94
N ASN A 360 2.92 -3.44 1.60
CA ASN A 360 3.40 -2.10 1.96
C ASN A 360 2.31 -1.13 2.50
N GLU A 361 1.41 -1.57 3.36
CA GLU A 361 0.42 -0.71 4.04
C GLU A 361 1.06 0.03 5.23
N TRP A 362 1.96 0.94 4.89
CA TRP A 362 2.78 1.66 5.85
C TRP A 362 2.06 2.76 6.60
N ILE A 363 1.04 3.37 5.99
CA ILE A 363 0.43 4.58 6.52
C ILE A 363 -1.03 4.35 6.91
N ALA A 364 -1.47 5.01 7.97
CA ALA A 364 -2.86 5.05 8.41
C ALA A 364 -3.23 6.49 8.81
N GLN A 365 -4.50 6.85 8.59
CA GLN A 365 -5.00 8.16 8.99
C GLN A 365 -5.22 8.21 10.51
N ARG A 366 -4.81 9.34 11.13
CA ARG A 366 -5.07 9.62 12.54
C ARG A 366 -6.50 10.10 12.77
N PHE A 367 -7.18 9.47 13.72
CA PHE A 367 -8.45 9.90 14.30
C PHE A 367 -8.30 10.07 15.82
N GLU A 368 -9.38 10.47 16.48
CA GLU A 368 -9.47 10.51 17.94
C GLU A 368 -10.79 9.86 18.40
N ASP A 369 -10.78 9.23 19.57
CA ASP A 369 -12.01 8.83 20.25
C ASP A 369 -12.63 9.99 21.05
N GLU A 370 -13.78 9.73 21.68
CA GLU A 370 -14.49 10.72 22.50
C GLU A 370 -13.67 11.23 23.70
N GLN A 371 -12.59 10.53 24.08
CA GLN A 371 -11.67 10.92 25.15
C GLN A 371 -10.41 11.63 24.62
N GLY A 372 -10.30 11.84 23.31
CA GLY A 372 -9.15 12.47 22.66
C GLY A 372 -7.95 11.55 22.47
N ASN A 373 -8.09 10.23 22.68
CA ASN A 373 -6.99 9.30 22.40
C ASN A 373 -6.86 9.08 20.90
N ALA A 374 -5.63 9.08 20.39
CA ALA A 374 -5.38 8.81 18.98
C ALA A 374 -5.86 7.41 18.58
N ARG A 375 -6.54 7.32 17.44
CA ARG A 375 -7.05 6.09 16.83
C ARG A 375 -6.51 5.96 15.42
N PHE A 376 -6.04 4.76 15.07
CA PHE A 376 -5.54 4.46 13.73
C PHE A 376 -6.27 3.24 13.19
N VAL A 377 -6.80 3.34 11.97
CA VAL A 377 -7.68 2.31 11.41
C VAL A 377 -6.88 1.06 11.08
N ASP A 378 -5.84 1.19 10.24
CA ASP A 378 -5.27 0.05 9.53
C ASP A 378 -3.92 -0.43 10.05
N ALA A 379 -3.08 0.49 10.53
CA ALA A 379 -1.77 0.20 11.07
C ALA A 379 -1.43 1.21 12.17
N TYR A 380 -0.67 0.78 13.16
CA TYR A 380 -0.34 1.60 14.33
C TYR A 380 1.14 1.53 14.72
N ASP A 381 1.68 0.33 14.97
CA ASP A 381 3.08 0.12 15.33
C ASP A 381 3.61 -1.24 14.83
N ALA A 382 4.85 -1.57 15.15
CA ALA A 382 5.50 -2.83 14.73
C ALA A 382 4.77 -4.11 15.18
N SER A 383 3.96 -4.06 16.24
CA SER A 383 3.16 -5.19 16.74
C SER A 383 1.72 -5.18 16.18
N LEU A 384 1.22 -4.01 15.83
CA LEU A 384 -0.14 -3.70 15.41
C LEU A 384 -0.12 -3.12 14.00
N SER A 385 0.30 -3.95 13.05
CA SER A 385 0.29 -3.66 11.61
C SER A 385 0.24 -5.00 10.86
N ARG A 386 -0.41 -5.03 9.70
CA ARG A 386 -0.47 -6.22 8.83
C ARG A 386 0.54 -6.20 7.69
N ASP A 387 1.29 -5.12 7.60
CA ASP A 387 2.35 -4.90 6.60
C ASP A 387 3.47 -5.93 6.69
N ILE A 388 4.09 -6.35 5.59
CA ILE A 388 5.19 -7.34 5.64
C ILE A 388 6.44 -6.91 4.87
N GLU A 389 6.46 -5.69 4.32
CA GLU A 389 7.64 -5.09 3.75
C GLU A 389 8.73 -4.96 4.83
N PRO A 390 10.01 -5.18 4.48
CA PRO A 390 11.10 -4.98 5.42
C PRO A 390 11.12 -3.59 6.05
N MET A 391 11.23 -3.58 7.38
CA MET A 391 11.33 -2.38 8.21
C MET A 391 12.80 -1.97 8.37
N ASP A 392 13.05 -0.66 8.52
CA ASP A 392 14.39 -0.16 8.85
C ASP A 392 14.91 -0.83 10.15
N PRO A 393 16.04 -1.55 10.11
CA PRO A 393 16.56 -2.27 11.27
C PRO A 393 17.08 -1.35 12.38
N SER A 394 17.24 -0.05 12.11
CA SER A 394 17.65 0.94 13.10
C SER A 394 16.51 1.42 14.00
N GLN A 395 15.25 1.17 13.64
CA GLN A 395 14.13 1.63 14.43
C GLN A 395 13.92 0.84 15.73
N PRO A 396 13.50 1.50 16.82
CA PRO A 396 13.12 0.82 18.06
C PRO A 396 12.05 -0.24 17.81
N GLY A 397 12.28 -1.47 18.29
CA GLY A 397 11.32 -2.57 18.12
C GLY A 397 11.23 -3.12 16.69
N SER A 398 12.16 -2.76 15.80
CA SER A 398 12.16 -3.24 14.42
C SER A 398 12.24 -4.76 14.33
N HIS A 399 11.40 -5.34 13.47
CA HIS A 399 11.47 -6.74 13.09
C HIS A 399 12.30 -6.96 11.81
N GLY A 400 12.90 -5.91 11.25
CA GLY A 400 13.65 -5.97 10.00
C GLY A 400 12.85 -6.68 8.91
N ASP A 401 13.50 -7.67 8.28
CA ASP A 401 12.96 -8.48 7.18
C ASP A 401 12.21 -9.76 7.64
N LEU A 402 11.91 -9.92 8.93
CA LEU A 402 11.46 -11.20 9.48
C LEU A 402 10.16 -11.73 8.83
N TYR A 403 9.15 -10.86 8.66
CA TYR A 403 7.88 -11.22 8.00
C TYR A 403 8.04 -11.49 6.51
N TYR A 404 8.92 -10.74 5.83
CA TYR A 404 9.32 -11.04 4.46
C TYR A 404 9.95 -12.44 4.36
N ARG A 405 10.95 -12.76 5.19
CA ARG A 405 11.59 -14.08 5.20
C ARG A 405 10.64 -15.23 5.52
N TRP A 406 9.69 -15.05 6.43
CA TRP A 406 8.66 -16.05 6.68
C TRP A 406 7.72 -16.23 5.50
N THR A 407 7.31 -15.13 4.85
CA THR A 407 6.50 -15.18 3.62
C THR A 407 7.19 -16.03 2.55
N ARG A 408 8.46 -15.77 2.28
CA ARG A 408 9.24 -16.57 1.32
C ARG A 408 9.23 -18.06 1.63
N GLN A 409 9.39 -18.42 2.90
CA GLN A 409 9.43 -19.82 3.33
C GLN A 409 8.05 -20.49 3.28
N TYR A 410 6.98 -19.77 3.65
CA TYR A 410 5.61 -20.27 3.50
C TYR A 410 5.23 -20.46 2.04
N VAL A 411 5.47 -19.46 1.19
CA VAL A 411 5.14 -19.53 -0.24
C VAL A 411 5.95 -20.62 -0.94
N ALA A 412 7.27 -20.71 -0.69
CA ALA A 412 8.08 -21.77 -1.27
C ALA A 412 7.56 -23.17 -0.88
N ALA A 413 7.30 -23.41 0.41
CA ALA A 413 6.74 -24.69 0.85
C ALA A 413 5.35 -24.96 0.27
N TYR A 414 4.52 -23.92 0.10
CA TYR A 414 3.18 -24.03 -0.45
C TYR A 414 3.22 -24.41 -1.93
N GLU A 415 4.00 -23.70 -2.75
CA GLU A 415 4.15 -23.99 -4.18
C GLU A 415 4.83 -25.33 -4.44
N ASP A 416 5.84 -25.66 -3.63
CA ASP A 416 6.58 -26.92 -3.76
C ASP A 416 5.77 -28.12 -3.20
N HIS A 417 4.50 -27.90 -2.83
CA HIS A 417 3.57 -28.90 -2.27
C HIS A 417 4.17 -29.65 -1.07
N GLN A 418 5.01 -28.97 -0.29
CA GLN A 418 5.60 -29.50 0.92
C GLN A 418 4.61 -29.44 2.08
N PRO A 419 4.81 -30.26 3.12
CA PRO A 419 4.09 -30.09 4.37
C PRO A 419 4.25 -28.66 4.92
N PHE A 420 3.25 -28.20 5.68
CA PHE A 420 3.32 -26.91 6.37
C PHE A 420 4.64 -26.80 7.16
N PRO A 421 5.44 -25.74 6.96
CA PRO A 421 6.76 -25.62 7.58
C PRO A 421 6.61 -25.33 9.08
N GLU A 422 6.67 -26.39 9.88
CA GLU A 422 6.67 -26.30 11.33
C GLU A 422 7.97 -25.63 11.83
N GLY A 423 7.84 -24.73 12.82
CA GLY A 423 9.00 -24.13 13.50
C GLY A 423 9.52 -22.80 12.93
N LEU A 424 8.90 -22.23 11.89
CA LEU A 424 9.27 -20.87 11.40
C LEU A 424 9.07 -19.79 12.47
N VAL A 425 7.97 -19.89 13.21
CA VAL A 425 7.61 -18.99 14.30
C VAL A 425 7.73 -19.76 15.61
N GLN A 426 8.55 -19.26 16.53
CA GLN A 426 8.71 -19.84 17.86
C GLN A 426 7.38 -19.78 18.64
N GLY A 427 7.09 -20.86 19.37
CA GLY A 427 5.84 -21.08 20.12
C GLY A 427 5.57 -20.00 21.16
#